data_AF-A0A1C5W5W6-F1
#
_entry.id   AF-A0A1C5W5W6-F1
#
_cell.length_a   1.000
_cell.length_b   1.000
_cell.length_c   1.000
_cell.angle_alpha   90.00
_cell.angle_beta   90.00
_cell.angle_gamma   90.00
#
_symmetry.space_group_name_H-M   'P 1'
#
loop_
_entity.id
_entity.type
_entity.pdbx_description
1 polymer ?
#
loop_
_entity_poly.entity_id
_entity_poly.type
_entity_poly.pdbx_seq_one_letter_code
_entity_poly.pdbx_strand_id
1 'polypeptide(L)'
;MNNEFLLKVVNYVADHFGNLPDNSKPGFENFTNDEFDTAVKYLAEIGVLKLNQSKDFSYCGRRDIETNDDYEEYYVTKAFISEENLKKFKASLEQ
;
A
#
# COMPACT_ATOMS: atom_id res chain seq x y z
N MET A 1 -8.11 -11.14 11.55
CA MET A 1 -6.80 -10.85 10.94
C MET A 1 -5.75 -10.77 12.04
N ASN A 2 -4.51 -11.15 11.76
CA ASN A 2 -3.42 -11.08 12.73
C ASN A 2 -2.98 -9.61 12.95
N ASN A 3 -2.92 -9.14 14.20
CA ASN A 3 -2.48 -7.79 14.55
C ASN A 3 -1.06 -7.48 14.06
N GLU A 4 -0.17 -8.48 14.07
CA GLU A 4 1.20 -8.35 13.55
C GLU A 4 1.19 -8.07 12.04
N PHE A 5 0.30 -8.74 11.29
CA PHE A 5 0.15 -8.53 9.86
C PHE A 5 -0.38 -7.13 9.54
N LEU A 6 -1.42 -6.69 10.25
CA LEU A 6 -1.96 -5.34 10.09
C LEU A 6 -0.92 -4.26 10.40
N LEU A 7 -0.11 -4.46 11.44
CA LEU A 7 0.97 -3.56 11.79
C LEU A 7 2.05 -3.51 10.71
N LYS A 8 2.43 -4.66 10.13
CA LYS A 8 3.36 -4.74 9.00
C LYS A 8 2.85 -3.96 7.79
N VAL A 9 1.57 -4.14 7.41
CA VAL A 9 0.95 -3.42 6.29
C VAL A 9 0.95 -1.92 6.55
N VAL A 10 0.53 -1.48 7.75
CA VAL A 10 0.47 -0.05 8.10
C VAL A 10 1.86 0.60 8.10
N ASN A 11 2.89 -0.06 8.66
CA ASN A 11 4.25 0.47 8.63
C ASN A 11 4.78 0.53 7.20
N TYR A 12 4.54 -0.50 6.38
CA TYR A 12 4.95 -0.49 4.98
C TYR A 12 4.34 0.69 4.22
N VAL A 13 3.03 0.91 4.38
CA VAL A 13 2.33 2.05 3.76
C VAL A 13 2.93 3.38 4.19
N ALA A 14 3.27 3.53 5.48
CA ALA A 14 3.90 4.74 6.01
C ALA A 14 5.31 4.96 5.42
N ASP A 15 6.10 3.90 5.30
CA ASP A 15 7.50 3.96 4.85
C ASP A 15 7.63 4.07 3.32
N HIS A 16 6.63 3.58 2.57
CA HIS A 16 6.63 3.52 1.11
C HIS A 16 5.67 4.52 0.45
N PHE A 17 5.49 5.70 1.08
CA PHE A 17 4.72 6.83 0.52
C PHE A 17 3.32 6.43 0.03
N GLY A 18 2.69 5.53 0.75
CA GLY A 18 1.35 5.06 0.46
C GLY A 18 1.21 3.95 -0.56
N ASN A 19 2.31 3.38 -1.03
CA ASN A 19 2.25 2.16 -1.83
C ASN A 19 1.77 0.98 -0.97
N LEU A 20 0.92 0.14 -1.55
CA LEU A 20 0.42 -1.05 -0.89
C LEU A 20 1.45 -2.18 -1.02
N PRO A 21 1.65 -2.99 0.03
CA PRO A 21 2.50 -4.18 -0.06
C PRO A 21 1.84 -5.25 -0.93
N ASP A 22 2.67 -6.11 -1.50
CA ASP A 22 2.27 -7.33 -2.19
C ASP A 22 3.15 -8.50 -1.70
N ASN A 23 2.84 -9.71 -2.14
CA ASN A 23 3.57 -10.92 -1.75
C ASN A 23 4.99 -11.03 -2.34
N SER A 24 5.41 -10.10 -3.21
CA SER A 24 6.79 -10.02 -3.73
C SER A 24 7.72 -9.25 -2.77
N LYS A 25 7.17 -8.57 -1.75
CA LYS A 25 7.96 -7.77 -0.82
C LYS A 25 8.55 -8.64 0.29
N PRO A 26 9.80 -8.35 0.71
CA PRO A 26 10.39 -9.03 1.87
C PRO A 26 9.54 -8.87 3.13
N GLY A 27 9.29 -9.97 3.85
CA GLY A 27 8.43 -10.01 5.03
C GLY A 27 6.93 -10.16 4.76
N PHE A 28 6.54 -10.28 3.49
CA PHE A 28 5.17 -10.41 3.00
C PHE A 28 4.93 -11.69 2.17
N GLU A 29 5.94 -12.53 2.00
CA GLU A 29 5.97 -13.68 1.09
C GLU A 29 4.93 -14.75 1.43
N ASN A 30 4.52 -14.82 2.70
CA ASN A 30 3.58 -15.82 3.21
C ASN A 30 2.11 -15.35 3.16
N PHE A 31 1.84 -14.17 2.62
CA PHE A 31 0.49 -13.63 2.51
C PHE A 31 0.06 -13.55 1.05
N THR A 32 -1.23 -13.69 0.83
CA THR A 32 -1.88 -13.60 -0.48
C THR A 32 -2.33 -12.17 -0.78
N ASN A 33 -2.50 -11.86 -2.06
CA ASN A 33 -3.07 -10.57 -2.48
C ASN A 33 -4.48 -10.33 -1.92
N ASP A 34 -5.28 -11.39 -1.75
CA ASP A 34 -6.59 -11.30 -1.12
C ASP A 34 -6.50 -10.91 0.38
N GLU A 35 -5.50 -11.41 1.09
CA GLU A 35 -5.24 -11.01 2.49
C GLU A 35 -4.81 -9.54 2.59
N PHE A 36 -3.99 -9.05 1.65
CA PHE A 36 -3.64 -7.64 1.56
C PHE A 36 -4.87 -6.76 1.30
N ASP A 37 -5.67 -7.11 0.30
CA ASP A 37 -6.90 -6.39 -0.02
C ASP A 37 -7.85 -6.33 1.17
N THR A 38 -7.99 -7.44 1.89
CA THR A 38 -8.83 -7.52 3.09
C THR A 38 -8.28 -6.64 4.22
N ALA A 39 -6.96 -6.67 4.45
CA ALA A 39 -6.31 -5.83 5.46
C ALA A 39 -6.43 -4.34 5.14
N VAL A 40 -6.18 -3.94 3.90
CA VAL A 40 -6.25 -2.54 3.46
C VAL A 40 -7.67 -2.01 3.57
N LYS A 41 -8.68 -2.80 3.16
CA LYS A 41 -10.10 -2.45 3.33
C LYS A 41 -10.46 -2.29 4.80
N TYR A 42 -10.11 -3.27 5.63
CA TYR A 42 -10.37 -3.22 7.07
C TYR A 42 -9.75 -1.97 7.72
N LEU A 43 -8.48 -1.70 7.45
CA LEU A 43 -7.75 -0.54 7.99
C LEU A 43 -8.36 0.79 7.52
N ALA A 44 -8.92 0.83 6.31
CA ALA A 44 -9.65 2.00 5.81
C ALA A 44 -11.01 2.16 6.51
N GLU A 45 -11.75 1.07 6.73
CA GLU A 45 -13.04 1.07 7.43
C GLU A 45 -12.93 1.59 8.87
N ILE A 46 -11.87 1.20 9.59
CA ILE A 46 -11.61 1.69 10.95
C ILE A 46 -10.92 3.07 10.99
N GLY A 47 -10.72 3.71 9.83
CA GLY A 47 -10.19 5.06 9.70
C GLY A 47 -8.68 5.20 9.92
N VAL A 48 -7.94 4.09 9.96
CA VAL A 48 -6.47 4.10 10.08
C VAL A 48 -5.85 4.56 8.77
N LEU A 49 -6.30 4.00 7.64
CA LEU A 49 -5.86 4.37 6.30
C LEU A 49 -6.92 5.23 5.59
N LYS A 50 -6.46 6.16 4.75
CA LYS A 50 -7.28 6.82 3.73
C LYS A 50 -6.85 6.35 2.36
N LEU A 51 -7.77 5.80 1.59
CA LEU A 51 -7.49 5.33 0.23
C LEU A 51 -7.75 6.47 -0.77
N ASN A 52 -6.83 6.67 -1.71
CA ASN A 52 -7.02 7.59 -2.82
C ASN A 52 -6.44 6.99 -4.10
N GLN A 53 -6.98 7.40 -5.24
CA GLN A 53 -6.39 7.05 -6.53
C GLN A 53 -5.29 8.06 -6.89
N SER A 54 -4.14 7.56 -7.27
CA SER A 54 -3.02 8.33 -7.79
C SER A 54 -2.77 7.94 -9.23
N LYS A 55 -2.45 8.92 -10.07
CA LYS A 55 -1.88 8.65 -11.39
C LYS A 55 -0.50 8.02 -11.23
N ASP A 56 -0.21 7.08 -12.10
CA ASP A 56 1.10 6.43 -12.26
C ASP A 56 1.34 6.15 -13.74
N PHE A 57 2.58 5.85 -14.12
CA PHE A 57 2.98 5.70 -15.52
C PHE A 57 3.82 4.44 -15.72
N SER A 58 3.44 3.60 -16.69
CA SER A 58 4.17 2.37 -16.99
C SER A 58 4.81 2.48 -18.37
N TYR A 59 6.10 2.16 -18.45
CA TYR A 59 6.80 2.08 -19.72
C TYR A 59 6.36 0.82 -20.49
N CYS A 60 5.84 1.04 -21.69
CA CYS A 60 5.38 0.01 -22.62
C CYS A 60 6.21 -0.03 -23.91
N GLY A 61 7.27 0.80 -24.01
CA GLY A 61 8.13 0.89 -25.18
C GLY A 61 8.98 -0.36 -25.43
N ARG A 62 9.23 -0.67 -26.71
CA ARG A 62 10.07 -1.81 -27.16
C ARG A 62 11.38 -1.36 -27.84
N ARG A 63 11.76 -0.09 -27.71
CA ARG A 63 12.87 0.52 -28.43
C ARG A 63 13.96 1.02 -27.49
N ASP A 64 15.16 1.20 -28.05
CA ASP A 64 16.37 1.60 -27.33
C ASP A 64 16.36 3.06 -26.82
N ILE A 65 15.37 3.87 -27.23
CA ILE A 65 15.22 5.27 -26.83
C ILE A 65 13.83 5.44 -26.23
N GLU A 66 13.78 5.79 -24.95
CA GLU A 66 12.54 6.10 -24.23
C GLU A 66 11.99 7.45 -24.71
N THR A 67 10.71 7.47 -25.09
CA THR A 67 9.96 8.69 -25.41
C THR A 67 8.73 8.80 -24.52
N ASN A 68 8.20 10.02 -24.32
CA ASN A 68 7.00 10.21 -23.50
C ASN A 68 5.78 9.42 -24.01
N ASP A 69 5.73 9.12 -25.32
CA ASP A 69 4.67 8.30 -25.93
C ASP A 69 4.77 6.82 -25.58
N ASP A 70 5.91 6.37 -25.02
CA ASP A 70 6.12 5.00 -24.57
C ASP A 70 5.57 4.76 -23.16
N TYR A 71 5.03 5.77 -22.48
CA TYR A 71 4.42 5.64 -21.16
C TYR A 71 2.90 5.66 -21.24
N GLU A 72 2.26 4.65 -20.65
CA GLU A 72 0.82 4.59 -20.50
C GLU A 72 0.42 5.08 -19.08
N GLU A 73 -0.50 6.04 -19.02
CA GLU A 73 -1.05 6.52 -17.74
C GLU A 73 -2.05 5.49 -17.20
N TYR A 74 -1.88 5.10 -15.94
CA TYR A 74 -2.84 4.27 -15.22
C TYR A 74 -3.08 4.82 -13.81
N TYR A 75 -4.16 4.36 -13.17
CA TYR A 75 -4.49 4.76 -11.81
C TYR A 75 -4.18 3.63 -10.85
N VAL A 76 -3.43 3.96 -9.79
CA VAL A 76 -3.14 3.05 -8.68
C VAL A 76 -3.81 3.53 -7.41
N THR A 77 -4.29 2.58 -6.62
CA THR A 77 -4.74 2.88 -5.26
C THR A 77 -3.53 3.10 -4.37
N LYS A 78 -3.48 4.26 -3.70
CA LYS A 78 -2.53 4.56 -2.63
C LYS A 78 -3.26 4.68 -1.30
N ALA A 79 -2.62 4.24 -0.23
CA ALA A 79 -3.09 4.41 1.13
C ALA A 79 -2.31 5.51 1.85
N PHE A 80 -3.00 6.35 2.61
CA PHE A 80 -2.38 7.43 3.36
C PHE A 80 -2.67 7.25 4.84
N ILE A 81 -1.64 7.40 5.66
CA ILE A 81 -1.75 7.41 7.12
C ILE A 81 -1.02 8.63 7.65
N SER A 82 -1.66 9.36 8.57
CA SER A 82 -0.98 10.42 9.32
C SER A 82 -0.16 9.80 10.44
N GLU A 83 0.92 10.48 10.84
CA GLU A 83 1.74 10.03 11.99
C GLU A 83 0.90 9.89 13.28
N GLU A 84 -0.11 10.75 13.46
CA GLU A 84 -1.05 10.66 14.57
C GLU A 84 -1.88 9.38 14.53
N ASN A 85 -2.45 9.03 13.36
CA ASN A 85 -3.23 7.81 13.19
C ASN A 85 -2.37 6.55 13.36
N LEU A 86 -1.11 6.59 12.89
CA LEU A 86 -0.15 5.51 13.10
C LEU A 86 0.12 5.27 14.58
N LYS A 87 0.36 6.34 15.36
CA LYS A 87 0.58 6.24 16.82
C LYS A 87 -0.65 5.70 17.54
N LYS A 88 -1.84 6.20 17.21
CA LYS A 88 -3.11 5.72 17.79
C LYS A 88 -3.34 4.24 17.48
N PHE A 89 -3.07 3.84 16.23
CA PHE A 89 -3.21 2.44 15.83
C PHE A 89 -2.24 1.54 16.60
N LYS A 90 -0.96 1.90 16.69
CA LYS A 90 0.03 1.14 17.48
C LYS A 90 -0.40 1.00 18.94
N ALA A 91 -0.84 2.08 19.57
CA ALA A 91 -1.35 2.04 20.95
C ALA A 91 -2.60 1.16 21.12
N SER A 92 -3.47 1.08 20.11
CA SER A 92 -4.66 0.21 20.15
C SER A 92 -4.35 -1.28 20.07
N LEU A 93 -3.16 -1.67 19.59
CA LEU A 93 -2.73 -3.06 19.48
C LEU A 93 -2.06 -3.59 20.75
N GLU A 94 -1.67 -2.69 21.67
CA GLU A 94 -1.02 -3.01 22.96
C GLU A 94 -2.04 -3.21 24.11
N GLN A 95 -3.34 -3.05 23.83
CA GLN A 95 -4.45 -3.28 24.76
C GLN A 95 -5.06 -4.67 24.55
#